data_AF-A0A165NEF0-F1
#
_entry.id   AF-A0A165NEF0-F1
#
_cell.length_a   1.000
_cell.length_b   1.000
_cell.length_c   1.000
_cell.angle_alpha   90.00
_cell.angle_beta   90.00
_cell.angle_gamma   90.00
#
_symmetry.space_group_name_H-M   'P 1'
#
loop_
_entity.id
_entity.type
_entity.pdbx_description
1 polymer ?
#
loop_
_entity_poly.entity_id
_entity_poly.type
_entity_poly.pdbx_seq_one_letter_code
_entity_poly.pdbx_strand_id
1 'polypeptide(L)'
;MEAHKNEESNVAYALRQIAREKAKADAYVAKRKEESAVRVAQGLAPLPEEDVTRLFRIPPEPSRLEGMLLLGQIDGQAKNLDVAASANLVKMYAARAGASSA
;
A
#
# COMPACT_ATOMS: atom_id res chain seq x y z
N MET A 1 -0.25 15.99 5.43
CA MET A 1 0.22 15.02 6.46
C MET A 1 -0.91 14.16 7.00
N GLU A 2 -2.02 14.72 7.48
CA GLU A 2 -3.15 13.92 7.99
C GLU A 2 -3.81 13.04 6.90
N ALA A 3 -4.06 13.60 5.71
CA ALA A 3 -4.58 12.85 4.57
C ALA A 3 -3.69 11.66 4.16
N HIS A 4 -2.36 11.83 4.18
CA HIS A 4 -1.40 10.76 3.91
C HIS A 4 -1.48 9.63 4.93
N LYS A 5 -1.53 9.97 6.23
CA LYS A 5 -1.67 8.95 7.29
C LYS A 5 -2.99 8.19 7.18
N ASN A 6 -4.07 8.87 6.79
CA ASN A 6 -5.37 8.25 6.59
C ASN A 6 -5.35 7.29 5.39
N GLU A 7 -4.73 7.69 4.29
CA GLU A 7 -4.56 6.86 3.10
C GLU A 7 -3.69 5.62 3.38
N GLU A 8 -2.57 5.78 4.08
CA GLU A 8 -1.75 4.65 4.55
C GLU A 8 -2.55 3.66 5.41
N SER A 9 -3.36 4.17 6.34
CA SER A 9 -4.22 3.34 7.19
C SER A 9 -5.26 2.56 6.37
N ASN A 10 -5.87 3.22 5.38
CA ASN A 10 -6.85 2.62 4.47
C ASN A 10 -6.22 1.50 3.63
N VAL A 11 -5.04 1.76 3.04
CA VAL A 11 -4.29 0.78 2.25
C VAL A 11 -3.88 -0.40 3.14
N ALA A 12 -3.35 -0.15 4.34
CA ALA A 12 -2.99 -1.21 5.28
C ALA A 12 -4.20 -2.05 5.70
N TYR A 13 -5.37 -1.44 5.88
CA TYR A 13 -6.61 -2.16 6.16
C TYR A 13 -7.03 -3.07 5.01
N ALA A 14 -7.04 -2.56 3.78
CA ALA A 14 -7.37 -3.34 2.58
C ALA A 14 -6.40 -4.52 2.39
N LEU A 15 -5.09 -4.29 2.54
CA LEU A 15 -4.08 -5.35 2.43
C LEU A 15 -4.28 -6.45 3.49
N ARG A 16 -4.62 -6.08 4.73
CA ARG A 16 -4.94 -7.05 5.78
C ARG A 16 -6.17 -7.89 5.45
N GLN A 17 -7.20 -7.30 4.84
CA GLN A 17 -8.37 -8.05 4.38
C GLN A 17 -8.02 -9.03 3.27
N ILE A 18 -7.27 -8.57 2.26
CA ILE A 18 -6.81 -9.40 1.14
C ILE A 18 -5.97 -10.58 1.65
N ALA A 19 -5.03 -10.33 2.57
CA ALA A 19 -4.18 -11.37 3.15
C ALA A 19 -5.00 -12.45 3.88
N ARG A 20 -6.03 -12.04 4.64
CA ARG A 20 -6.92 -12.99 5.33
C ARG A 20 -7.73 -13.85 4.35
N GLU A 21 -8.32 -13.23 3.34
CA GLU A 21 -9.14 -13.98 2.37
C GLU A 21 -8.28 -14.90 1.50
N LYS A 22 -7.07 -14.47 1.11
CA LYS A 22 -6.09 -15.35 0.44
C LYS A 22 -5.70 -16.54 1.32
N ALA A 23 -5.38 -16.30 2.59
CA ALA A 23 -5.01 -17.38 3.51
C ALA A 23 -6.14 -18.42 3.69
N LYS A 24 -7.41 -17.98 3.73
CA LYS A 24 -8.56 -18.90 3.77
C LYS A 24 -8.68 -19.73 2.49
N ALA A 25 -8.52 -19.10 1.32
CA ALA A 25 -8.56 -19.78 0.05
C ALA A 25 -7.43 -20.82 -0.07
N ASP A 26 -6.22 -20.44 0.31
CA ASP A 26 -5.05 -21.32 0.27
C ASP A 26 -5.21 -22.52 1.21
N ALA A 27 -5.71 -22.30 2.43
CA ALA A 27 -5.99 -23.36 3.38
C ALA A 27 -7.07 -24.33 2.86
N TYR A 28 -8.12 -23.82 2.20
CA TYR A 28 -9.14 -24.64 1.57
C TYR A 28 -8.56 -25.53 0.46
N VAL A 29 -7.77 -24.93 -0.44
CA VAL A 29 -7.12 -25.66 -1.54
C VAL A 29 -6.17 -26.74 -1.02
N ALA A 30 -5.38 -26.43 0.02
CA ALA A 30 -4.48 -27.39 0.64
C ALA A 30 -5.24 -28.61 1.19
N LYS A 31 -6.32 -28.36 1.94
CA LYS A 31 -7.16 -29.44 2.50
C LYS A 31 -7.79 -30.31 1.41
N ARG A 32 -8.32 -29.70 0.34
CA ARG A 32 -8.94 -30.44 -0.78
C ARG A 32 -7.92 -31.29 -1.52
N LYS A 33 -6.68 -30.82 -1.67
CA LYS A 33 -5.58 -31.60 -2.26
C LYS A 33 -5.24 -32.83 -1.41
N GLU A 34 -5.17 -32.66 -0.08
CA GLU A 34 -4.92 -33.76 0.85
C GLU A 34 -6.04 -34.81 0.81
N GLU A 35 -7.30 -34.37 0.87
CA GLU A 35 -8.46 -35.28 0.76
C GLU A 35 -8.51 -36.01 -0.59
N SER A 36 -8.12 -35.34 -1.67
CA SER A 36 -8.06 -35.95 -3.00
C SER A 36 -6.94 -36.99 -3.09
N ALA A 37 -5.78 -36.72 -2.50
CA ALA A 37 -4.67 -37.68 -2.44
C ALA A 37 -5.06 -38.95 -1.67
N VAL A 38 -5.79 -38.80 -0.55
CA VAL A 38 -6.32 -39.95 0.22
C VAL A 38 -7.32 -40.75 -0.61
N ARG A 39 -8.23 -40.10 -1.35
CA ARG A 39 -9.19 -40.80 -2.24
C ARG A 39 -8.48 -41.57 -3.36
N VAL A 40 -7.49 -40.96 -4.01
CA VAL A 40 -6.70 -41.60 -5.05
C VAL A 40 -5.96 -42.83 -4.51
N ALA A 41 -5.39 -42.74 -3.31
CA ALA A 41 -4.75 -43.89 -2.64
C ALA A 41 -5.74 -45.03 -2.32
N GLN A 42 -7.01 -44.72 -2.10
CA GLN A 42 -8.10 -45.68 -1.90
C GLN A 42 -8.69 -46.21 -3.23
N GLY A 43 -8.15 -45.81 -4.38
CA GLY A 43 -8.66 -46.19 -5.70
C GLY A 43 -9.96 -45.48 -6.11
N LEU A 44 -10.36 -44.44 -5.38
CA LEU A 44 -11.50 -43.60 -5.71
C LEU A 44 -11.08 -42.43 -6.62
N ALA A 45 -12.02 -41.92 -7.41
CA ALA A 45 -11.78 -40.73 -8.20
C ALA A 45 -11.48 -39.51 -7.30
N PRO A 46 -10.56 -38.62 -7.72
CA PRO A 46 -10.29 -37.37 -7.00
C PRO A 46 -11.54 -36.49 -6.97
N LEU A 47 -11.58 -35.58 -5.99
CA LEU A 47 -12.70 -34.66 -5.84
C LEU A 47 -12.80 -33.72 -7.06
N PRO A 48 -14.02 -33.29 -7.44
CA PRO A 48 -14.22 -32.32 -8.51
C PRO A 48 -13.47 -31.01 -8.22
N GLU A 49 -12.88 -30.43 -9.26
CA GLU A 49 -12.29 -29.09 -9.19
C GLU A 49 -13.42 -28.07 -9.02
N GLU A 50 -13.52 -27.51 -7.82
CA GLU A 50 -14.38 -26.36 -7.57
C GLU A 50 -13.65 -25.08 -7.91
N ASP A 51 -14.38 -24.13 -8.48
CA ASP A 51 -13.84 -22.81 -8.76
C ASP A 51 -13.64 -22.03 -7.45
N VAL A 52 -12.43 -22.11 -6.92
CA VAL A 52 -11.98 -21.46 -5.68
C VAL A 52 -12.20 -19.94 -5.76
N THR A 53 -12.18 -19.35 -6.96
CA THR A 53 -12.41 -17.91 -7.14
C THR A 53 -13.87 -17.52 -6.96
N ARG A 54 -14.82 -18.44 -7.20
CA ARG A 54 -16.25 -18.23 -6.88
C ARG A 54 -16.54 -18.42 -5.39
N LEU A 55 -15.79 -19.30 -4.73
CA LEU A 55 -15.91 -19.58 -3.29
C LEU A 55 -15.32 -18.48 -2.41
N PHE A 56 -14.14 -17.96 -2.78
CA PHE A 56 -13.44 -16.92 -2.04
C PHE A 56 -13.41 -15.63 -2.85
N ARG A 57 -14.27 -14.68 -2.46
CA ARG A 57 -14.27 -13.33 -3.05
C ARG A 57 -13.15 -12.49 -2.46
N ILE A 58 -11.95 -12.64 -3.02
CA ILE A 58 -10.80 -11.82 -2.64
C ILE A 58 -11.02 -10.38 -3.14
N PRO A 59 -11.02 -9.37 -2.26
CA PRO A 59 -11.13 -7.98 -2.68
C PRO A 59 -10.00 -7.60 -3.65
N PRO A 60 -10.26 -6.75 -4.65
CA PRO A 60 -9.20 -6.25 -5.51
C PRO A 60 -8.18 -5.42 -4.72
N GLU A 61 -6.95 -5.33 -5.23
CA GLU A 61 -5.92 -4.49 -4.63
C GLU A 61 -6.39 -3.02 -4.57
N PRO A 62 -6.17 -2.30 -3.46
CA PRO A 62 -6.51 -0.88 -3.38
C PRO A 62 -5.76 -0.07 -4.44
N SER A 63 -6.42 0.97 -4.96
CA SER A 63 -5.79 1.91 -5.90
C SER A 63 -4.64 2.66 -5.23
N ARG A 64 -3.52 2.81 -5.95
CA ARG A 64 -2.32 3.53 -5.50
C ARG A 64 -2.27 5.00 -5.96
N LEU A 65 -3.29 5.44 -6.70
CA LEU A 65 -3.31 6.78 -7.30
C LEU A 65 -3.31 7.88 -6.24
N GLU A 66 -4.12 7.73 -5.20
CA GLU A 66 -4.25 8.72 -4.13
C GLU A 66 -2.92 8.91 -3.38
N GLY A 67 -2.26 7.83 -2.97
CA GLY A 67 -0.93 7.87 -2.35
C GLY A 67 0.12 8.51 -3.25
N MET A 68 0.13 8.20 -4.56
CA MET A 68 1.04 8.87 -5.50
C MET A 68 0.81 10.37 -5.57
N LEU A 69 -0.45 10.82 -5.60
CA LEU A 69 -0.78 12.24 -5.65
C LEU A 69 -0.38 12.95 -4.35
N LEU A 70 -0.67 12.36 -3.20
CA LEU A 70 -0.30 12.90 -1.89
C LEU A 70 1.22 13.01 -1.73
N LEU A 71 1.97 12.00 -2.19
CA LEU A 71 3.43 12.02 -2.17
C LEU A 71 3.99 13.14 -3.07
N GLY A 72 3.42 13.32 -4.26
CA GLY A 72 3.79 14.42 -5.16
C GLY A 72 3.53 15.80 -4.56
N GLN A 73 2.43 15.96 -3.83
CA GLN A 73 2.15 17.20 -3.11
C GLN A 73 3.18 17.48 -2.00
N ILE A 74 3.56 16.46 -1.24
CA ILE A 74 4.60 16.59 -0.19
C ILE A 74 5.94 16.98 -0.80
N ASP A 75 6.35 16.33 -1.90
CA ASP A 75 7.59 16.65 -2.62
C ASP A 75 7.58 18.10 -3.14
N GLY A 76 6.48 18.54 -3.75
CA GLY A 76 6.31 19.92 -4.20
C GLY A 76 6.39 20.93 -3.04
N GLN A 77 5.78 20.61 -1.89
CA GLN A 77 5.85 21.45 -0.70
C GLN A 77 7.29 21.55 -0.15
N ALA A 78 8.03 20.44 -0.13
CA ALA A 78 9.43 20.43 0.29
C ALA A 78 10.29 21.33 -0.61
N LYS A 79 10.16 21.19 -1.93
CA LYS A 79 10.88 22.03 -2.90
C LYS A 79 10.57 23.52 -2.73
N ASN A 80 9.31 23.87 -2.53
CA ASN A 80 8.91 25.27 -2.32
C ASN A 80 9.51 25.82 -1.01
N LEU A 81 9.57 25.00 0.04
CA LEU A 81 10.15 25.37 1.33
C LEU A 81 11.66 25.59 1.20
N ASP A 82 12.38 24.74 0.45
CA ASP A 82 13.82 24.89 0.20
C ASP A 82 14.14 26.20 -0.54
N VAL A 83 13.37 26.53 -1.58
CA VAL A 83 13.52 27.79 -2.32
C VAL A 83 13.24 28.99 -1.41
N ALA A 84 12.19 28.94 -0.61
CA ALA A 84 11.84 30.01 0.32
C ALA A 84 12.92 30.20 1.41
N ALA A 85 13.43 29.11 1.98
CA ALA A 85 14.49 29.14 2.98
C ALA A 85 15.78 29.74 2.40
N SER A 86 16.17 29.32 1.20
CA SER A 86 17.34 29.85 0.49
C SER A 86 17.21 31.35 0.22
N ALA A 87 16.04 31.79 -0.27
CA ALA A 87 15.78 33.21 -0.51
C ALA A 87 15.82 34.04 0.79
N ASN A 88 15.28 33.49 1.89
CA ASN A 88 15.30 34.16 3.19
C ASN A 88 16.73 34.27 3.75
N LEU A 89 17.56 33.23 3.59
CA LEU A 89 18.97 33.30 3.98
C LEU A 89 19.71 34.42 3.23
N VAL A 90 19.53 34.52 1.91
CA VAL A 90 20.15 35.60 1.11
C VAL A 90 19.71 36.98 1.62
N LYS A 91 18.42 37.17 1.87
CA LYS A 91 17.88 38.44 2.41
C LYS A 91 18.49 38.77 3.78
N MET A 92 18.63 37.79 4.67
CA MET A 92 19.21 37.98 6.00
C MET A 92 20.68 38.39 5.93
N TYR A 93 21.48 37.73 5.09
CA TYR A 93 22.89 38.10 4.91
C TYR A 93 23.05 39.48 4.25
N ALA A 94 22.22 39.80 3.25
CA ALA A 94 22.22 41.12 2.62
C ALA A 94 21.86 42.23 3.63
N ALA A 95 20.84 42.02 4.46
CA ALA A 95 20.46 42.96 5.51
C ALA A 95 21.58 43.17 6.54
N ARG A 96 22.24 42.09 6.96
CA ARG A 96 23.39 42.17 7.89
C ARG A 96 24.58 42.92 7.29
N ALA A 97 24.89 42.66 6.02
CA ALA A 97 25.97 43.35 5.33
C ALA A 97 25.68 44.86 5.20
N GLY A 98 24.46 45.21 4.79
CA GLY A 98 24.01 46.61 4.69
C GLY A 98 24.03 47.35 6.03
N ALA A 99 23.65 46.67 7.13
CA ALA A 99 23.68 47.25 8.48
C ALA A 99 25.10 47.44 9.04
N SER A 100 26.09 46.70 8.54
CA SER A 100 27.50 46.85 8.94
C SER A 100 28.23 47.95 8.15
N SER A 101 27.65 48.44 7.05
CA SER A 101 28.22 49.47 6.18
C SER A 101 27.66 50.88 6.43
N ALA A 102 26.82 51.05 7.46
CA ALA A 102 26.26 52.32 7.93
C ALA A 102 26.79 52.63 9.33
#